data_AF-A0A933GIL4-F1
#
_entry.id   AF-A0A933GIL4-F1
#
_cell.length_a   1.000
_cell.length_b   1.000
_cell.length_c   1.000
_cell.angle_alpha   90.00
_cell.angle_beta   90.00
_cell.angle_gamma   90.00
#
_symmetry.space_group_name_H-M   'P 1'
#
loop_
_entity.id
_entity.type
_entity.pdbx_description
1 polymer ?
#
loop_
_entity_poly.entity_id
_entity_poly.type
_entity_poly.pdbx_seq_one_letter_code
_entity_poly.pdbx_strand_id
1 'polypeptide(L)'
;MMSIIYAQVNKSALDKADPFRAVAASRGVVKLFDEGGLTSPRLAIAHEIEGDLLNLAQSQTEAAERTTDSTRKHVHLAIAAFLAGAAVEDALRRLCDAHGITYDPQRASIAKLQSALFQPAHQIEVISSTENKQLTAWGDTRNKADHGRFSEITQSEVLSMVIGVRGFVDKHLPRFVEHLTSATSSRRLHPRPNYGRRVT
;
A
#
# COMPACT_ATOMS: atom_id res chain seq x y z
N MET A 1 15.10 1.09 -15.53
CA MET A 1 16.05 0.79 -16.63
C MET A 1 16.64 -0.62 -16.54
N MET A 2 17.02 -1.13 -15.36
CA MET A 2 17.51 -2.52 -15.21
C MET A 2 16.49 -3.62 -15.56
N SER A 3 15.18 -3.45 -15.29
CA SER A 3 14.17 -4.48 -15.57
C SER A 3 14.08 -4.88 -17.05
N ILE A 4 14.22 -3.88 -17.93
CA ILE A 4 14.18 -4.04 -19.39
C ILE A 4 15.40 -4.85 -19.86
N ILE A 5 16.56 -4.61 -19.25
CA ILE A 5 17.80 -5.33 -19.56
C ILE A 5 17.65 -6.81 -19.19
N TYR A 6 17.14 -7.13 -18.00
CA TYR A 6 16.93 -8.53 -17.59
C TYR A 6 15.89 -9.25 -18.46
N ALA A 7 14.81 -8.57 -18.85
CA ALA A 7 13.81 -9.14 -19.76
C ALA A 7 14.39 -9.45 -21.16
N GLN A 8 15.22 -8.55 -21.70
CA GLN A 8 15.90 -8.76 -22.98
C GLN A 8 16.94 -9.89 -22.90
N VAL A 9 17.69 -9.97 -21.80
CA VAL A 9 18.67 -11.04 -21.56
C VAL A 9 17.96 -12.40 -21.42
N ASN A 10 16.83 -12.46 -20.71
CA ASN A 10 16.08 -13.70 -20.53
C ASN A 10 15.47 -14.16 -21.87
N LYS A 11 14.87 -13.25 -22.65
CA LYS A 11 14.35 -13.54 -23.99
C LYS A 11 15.45 -14.06 -24.92
N SER A 12 16.60 -13.39 -24.99
CA SER A 12 17.72 -13.86 -25.82
C SER A 12 18.30 -15.20 -25.34
N ALA A 13 18.23 -15.52 -24.05
CA ALA A 13 18.72 -16.79 -23.53
C ALA A 13 17.78 -17.94 -23.87
N LEU A 14 16.47 -17.71 -23.77
CA LEU A 14 15.44 -18.67 -24.20
C LEU A 14 15.51 -18.92 -25.71
N ASP A 15 15.65 -17.87 -26.53
CA ASP A 15 15.78 -17.99 -27.99
C ASP A 15 17.03 -18.79 -28.40
N LYS A 16 18.08 -18.80 -27.57
CA LYS A 16 19.34 -19.53 -27.80
C LYS A 16 19.40 -20.89 -27.08
N ALA A 17 18.31 -21.32 -26.44
CA ALA A 17 18.27 -22.51 -25.60
C ALA A 17 19.42 -22.57 -24.56
N ASP A 18 19.74 -21.42 -23.94
CA ASP A 18 20.72 -21.31 -22.86
C ASP A 18 20.00 -21.24 -21.49
N PRO A 19 19.72 -22.41 -20.87
CA PRO A 19 18.96 -22.47 -19.63
C PRO A 19 19.72 -21.82 -18.46
N PHE A 20 21.05 -21.81 -18.48
CA PHE A 20 21.85 -21.23 -17.39
C PHE A 20 21.74 -19.72 -17.38
N ARG A 21 21.81 -19.06 -18.54
CA ARG A 21 21.58 -17.61 -18.63
C ARG A 21 20.14 -17.24 -18.31
N ALA A 22 19.16 -18.02 -18.77
CA ALA A 22 17.75 -17.75 -18.47
C ALA A 22 17.47 -17.82 -16.96
N VAL A 23 18.00 -18.84 -16.28
CA VAL A 23 17.89 -18.98 -14.81
C VAL A 23 18.62 -17.85 -14.09
N ALA A 24 19.83 -17.48 -14.51
CA ALA A 24 20.58 -16.38 -13.88
C ALA A 24 19.86 -15.02 -14.05
N ALA A 25 19.30 -14.74 -15.23
CA ALA A 25 18.52 -13.54 -15.47
C ALA A 25 17.23 -13.51 -14.64
N SER A 26 16.52 -14.64 -14.55
CA SER A 26 15.31 -14.78 -13.75
C SER A 26 15.59 -14.59 -12.26
N ARG A 27 16.68 -15.16 -11.74
CA ARG A 27 17.14 -14.93 -10.36
C ARG A 27 17.48 -13.47 -10.09
N GLY A 28 18.05 -12.76 -11.06
CA GLY A 28 18.32 -11.32 -10.96
C GLY A 28 17.03 -10.49 -10.84
N VAL A 29 16.00 -10.84 -11.62
CA VAL A 29 14.67 -10.21 -11.52
C VAL A 29 14.02 -10.51 -10.17
N VAL A 30 14.01 -11.77 -9.73
CA VAL A 30 13.47 -12.16 -8.42
C VAL A 30 14.19 -11.41 -7.31
N LYS A 31 15.53 -11.37 -7.33
CA LYS A 31 16.32 -10.64 -6.35
C LYS A 31 16.00 -9.15 -6.34
N LEU A 32 15.87 -8.51 -7.51
CA LEU A 32 15.49 -7.09 -7.58
C LEU A 32 14.05 -6.87 -7.10
N PHE A 33 13.14 -7.82 -7.28
CA PHE A 33 11.79 -7.75 -6.72
C PHE A 33 11.81 -7.88 -5.19
N ASP A 34 12.50 -8.90 -4.67
CA ASP A 34 12.64 -9.17 -3.24
C ASP A 34 13.36 -8.02 -2.50
N GLU A 35 14.35 -7.39 -3.14
CA GLU A 35 15.09 -6.24 -2.61
C GLU A 35 14.39 -4.89 -2.89
N GLY A 36 13.19 -4.89 -3.48
CA GLY A 36 12.42 -3.68 -3.77
C GLY A 36 12.94 -2.80 -4.92
N GLY A 37 13.96 -3.26 -5.66
CA GLY A 37 14.45 -2.64 -6.89
C GLY A 37 13.50 -2.76 -8.10
N LEU A 38 12.49 -3.61 -8.02
CA LEU A 38 11.36 -3.71 -8.98
C LEU A 38 10.04 -3.43 -8.27
N THR A 39 9.71 -2.15 -8.10
CA THR A 39 8.37 -1.74 -7.70
C THR A 39 7.48 -1.50 -8.92
N SER A 40 6.17 -1.75 -8.77
CA SER A 40 5.18 -1.30 -9.74
C SER A 40 5.02 0.22 -9.58
N PRO A 41 5.36 1.06 -10.58
CA PRO A 41 5.18 2.51 -10.48
C PRO A 41 3.73 2.88 -10.19
N ARG A 42 2.79 2.08 -10.70
CA ARG A 42 1.35 2.23 -10.43
C ARG A 42 1.04 2.05 -8.93
N LEU A 43 1.66 1.07 -8.27
CA LEU A 43 1.44 0.81 -6.85
C LEU A 43 2.07 1.91 -5.99
N ALA A 44 3.25 2.40 -6.37
CA ALA A 44 3.91 3.52 -5.69
C ALA A 44 3.06 4.80 -5.73
N ILE A 45 2.60 5.18 -6.93
CA ILE A 45 1.70 6.33 -7.11
C ILE A 45 0.40 6.14 -6.31
N ALA A 46 -0.18 4.94 -6.33
CA ALA A 46 -1.40 4.68 -5.59
C ALA A 46 -1.21 4.81 -4.05
N HIS A 47 -0.06 4.42 -3.50
CA HIS A 47 0.25 4.66 -2.08
C HIS A 47 0.46 6.15 -1.75
N GLU A 48 1.05 6.92 -2.67
CA GLU A 48 1.23 8.37 -2.51
C GLU A 48 -0.13 9.07 -2.48
N ILE A 49 -0.99 8.77 -3.47
CA ILE A 49 -2.36 9.30 -3.54
C ILE A 49 -3.15 8.93 -2.28
N GLU A 50 -3.06 7.68 -1.82
CA GLU A 50 -3.70 7.22 -0.60
C GLU A 50 -3.22 8.00 0.64
N GLY A 51 -1.91 8.23 0.74
CA GLY A 51 -1.33 9.07 1.79
C GLY A 51 -1.87 10.49 1.76
N ASP A 52 -1.98 11.10 0.58
CA ASP A 52 -2.53 12.44 0.39
C ASP A 52 -4.02 12.52 0.72
N LEU A 53 -4.81 11.51 0.35
CA LEU A 53 -6.23 11.42 0.73
C LEU A 53 -6.39 11.41 2.25
N LEU A 54 -5.57 10.64 2.97
CA LEU A 54 -5.61 10.58 4.43
C LEU A 54 -5.07 11.86 5.08
N ASN A 55 -4.13 12.55 4.46
CA ASN A 55 -3.65 13.86 4.92
C ASN A 55 -4.75 14.92 4.74
N LEU A 56 -5.48 14.89 3.63
CA LEU A 56 -6.62 15.76 3.39
C LEU A 56 -7.76 15.45 4.37
N ALA A 57 -8.07 14.17 4.62
CA ALA A 57 -9.08 13.77 5.60
C ALA A 57 -8.75 14.28 7.01
N GLN A 58 -7.48 14.22 7.41
CA GLN A 58 -7.00 14.80 8.67
C GLN A 58 -7.19 16.32 8.70
N SER A 59 -6.79 17.02 7.63
CA SER A 59 -6.96 18.48 7.53
C SER A 59 -8.43 18.91 7.61
N GLN A 60 -9.35 18.15 7.01
CA GLN A 60 -10.79 18.40 7.11
C GLN A 60 -11.32 18.17 8.54
N THR A 61 -10.81 17.15 9.23
CA THR A 61 -11.15 16.88 10.63
C THR A 61 -10.73 18.06 11.54
N GLU A 62 -9.55 18.63 11.31
CA GLU A 62 -9.09 19.83 12.03
C GLU A 62 -9.90 21.08 11.66
N ALA A 63 -10.29 21.24 10.39
CA ALA A 63 -11.15 22.34 9.96
C ALA A 63 -12.53 22.29 10.64
N ALA A 64 -13.07 21.08 10.85
CA ALA A 64 -14.32 20.86 11.58
C ALA A 64 -14.24 21.33 13.05
N GLU A 65 -13.07 21.21 13.70
CA GLU A 65 -12.87 21.65 15.09
C GLU A 65 -12.76 23.17 15.21
N ARG A 66 -12.13 23.81 14.23
CA ARG A 66 -11.92 25.27 14.21
C ARG A 66 -13.19 26.04 13.81
N THR A 67 -14.14 25.35 13.18
CA THR A 67 -15.35 25.97 12.65
C THR A 67 -16.44 26.04 13.72
N THR A 68 -17.04 27.23 13.87
CA THR A 68 -18.17 27.47 14.79
C THR A 68 -19.54 27.23 14.15
N ASP A 69 -19.62 27.28 12.81
CA ASP A 69 -20.83 26.98 12.03
C ASP A 69 -21.07 25.47 11.99
N SER A 70 -22.20 25.03 12.58
CA SER A 70 -22.57 23.62 12.65
C SER A 70 -22.74 22.98 11.27
N THR A 71 -23.28 23.70 10.28
CA THR A 71 -23.49 23.16 8.94
C THR A 71 -22.16 22.90 8.26
N ARG A 72 -21.25 23.88 8.29
CA ARG A 72 -19.89 23.73 7.74
C ARG A 72 -19.11 22.64 8.45
N LYS A 73 -19.26 22.53 9.78
CA LYS A 73 -18.64 21.46 10.57
C LYS A 73 -19.08 20.08 10.06
N HIS A 74 -20.37 19.84 9.88
CA HIS A 74 -20.87 18.56 9.36
C HIS A 74 -20.36 18.28 7.93
N VAL A 75 -20.23 19.30 7.09
CA VAL A 75 -19.65 19.15 5.74
C VAL A 75 -18.17 18.74 5.82
N HIS A 76 -17.35 19.40 6.65
CA HIS A 76 -15.96 19.01 6.85
C HIS A 76 -15.82 17.55 7.33
N LEU A 77 -16.67 17.15 8.29
CA LEU A 77 -16.71 15.77 8.78
C LEU A 77 -17.11 14.76 7.70
N ALA A 78 -18.09 15.10 6.87
CA ALA A 78 -18.51 14.25 5.75
C ALA A 78 -17.41 14.09 4.70
N ILE A 79 -16.69 15.17 4.36
CA ILE A 79 -15.56 15.11 3.44
C ILE A 79 -14.45 14.22 4.02
N ALA A 80 -14.10 14.40 5.29
CA ALA A 80 -13.10 13.57 5.96
C ALA A 80 -13.49 12.08 5.97
N ALA A 81 -14.74 11.76 6.32
CA ALA A 81 -15.28 10.40 6.30
C ALA A 81 -15.26 9.78 4.90
N PHE A 82 -15.64 10.55 3.88
CA PHE A 82 -15.63 10.11 2.49
C PHE A 82 -14.21 9.75 2.01
N LEU A 83 -13.24 10.64 2.26
CA LEU A 83 -11.84 10.45 1.86
C LEU A 83 -11.19 9.26 2.58
N ALA A 84 -11.38 9.14 3.89
CA ALA A 84 -10.89 7.99 4.65
C ALA A 84 -11.58 6.69 4.21
N GLY A 85 -12.86 6.76 3.88
CA GLY A 85 -13.64 5.65 3.34
C GLY A 85 -13.13 5.16 1.98
N ALA A 86 -12.79 6.08 1.08
CA ALA A 86 -12.19 5.77 -0.21
C ALA A 86 -10.81 5.12 -0.05
N ALA A 87 -9.97 5.63 0.85
CA ALA A 87 -8.66 5.07 1.14
C ALA A 87 -8.75 3.63 1.65
N VAL A 88 -9.60 3.36 2.66
CA VAL A 88 -9.73 1.99 3.19
C VAL A 88 -10.35 1.04 2.16
N GLU A 89 -11.27 1.50 1.30
CA GLU A 89 -11.81 0.65 0.24
C GLU A 89 -10.74 0.23 -0.78
N ASP A 90 -9.88 1.16 -1.22
CA ASP A 90 -8.74 0.84 -2.09
C ASP A 90 -7.78 -0.14 -1.39
N ALA A 91 -7.50 0.09 -0.11
CA ALA A 91 -6.65 -0.80 0.67
C ALA A 91 -7.19 -2.23 0.76
N LEU A 92 -8.51 -2.38 0.99
CA LEU A 92 -9.16 -3.69 1.03
C LEU A 92 -9.15 -4.39 -0.34
N ARG A 93 -9.32 -3.64 -1.45
CA ARG A 93 -9.20 -4.19 -2.81
C ARG A 93 -7.81 -4.78 -3.05
N ARG A 94 -6.77 -4.02 -2.69
CA ARG A 94 -5.38 -4.46 -2.81
C ARG A 94 -5.08 -5.65 -1.91
N LEU A 95 -5.67 -5.70 -0.71
CA LEU A 95 -5.54 -6.84 0.19
C LEU A 95 -6.22 -8.08 -0.39
N CYS A 96 -7.40 -7.95 -0.99
CA CYS A 96 -8.03 -9.04 -1.73
C CYS A 96 -7.12 -9.54 -2.87
N ASP A 97 -6.60 -8.61 -3.68
CA ASP A 97 -5.71 -8.94 -4.81
C ASP A 97 -4.44 -9.66 -4.34
N ALA A 98 -3.82 -9.19 -3.25
CA ALA A 98 -2.62 -9.79 -2.67
C ALA A 98 -2.83 -11.21 -2.13
N HIS A 99 -4.04 -11.52 -1.69
CA HIS A 99 -4.42 -12.84 -1.18
C HIS A 99 -5.16 -13.72 -2.20
N GLY A 100 -5.30 -13.27 -3.46
CA GLY A 100 -6.01 -14.00 -4.50
C GLY A 100 -7.51 -14.15 -4.26
N ILE A 101 -8.11 -13.27 -3.45
CA ILE A 101 -9.54 -13.28 -3.13
C ILE A 101 -10.29 -12.53 -4.22
N THR A 102 -11.21 -13.23 -4.89
CA THR A 102 -12.02 -12.64 -5.97
C THR A 102 -13.15 -11.76 -5.40
N TYR A 103 -13.36 -10.60 -5.99
CA TYR A 103 -14.48 -9.70 -5.70
C TYR A 103 -15.00 -9.06 -7.00
N ASP A 104 -16.22 -8.53 -6.98
CA ASP A 104 -16.80 -7.77 -8.10
C ASP A 104 -16.33 -6.30 -8.02
N PRO A 105 -15.49 -5.82 -8.96
CA PRO A 105 -14.96 -4.46 -8.89
C PRO A 105 -16.02 -3.37 -9.04
N GLN A 106 -17.13 -3.66 -9.74
CA GLN A 106 -18.21 -2.71 -10.02
C GLN A 106 -19.20 -2.58 -8.86
N ARG A 107 -19.21 -3.57 -7.97
CA ARG A 107 -20.13 -3.63 -6.83
C ARG A 107 -19.42 -3.69 -5.49
N ALA A 108 -18.10 -3.53 -5.47
CA ALA A 108 -17.31 -3.55 -4.26
C ALA A 108 -17.68 -2.37 -3.35
N SER A 109 -17.63 -2.66 -2.06
CA SER A 109 -17.84 -1.73 -0.96
C SER A 109 -17.04 -2.25 0.23
N ILE A 110 -16.77 -1.39 1.21
CA ILE A 110 -16.09 -1.77 2.46
C ILE A 110 -16.70 -3.05 3.04
N ALA A 111 -18.03 -3.11 3.20
CA ALA A 111 -18.71 -4.26 3.78
C ALA A 111 -18.50 -5.56 2.99
N LYS A 112 -18.52 -5.50 1.64
CA LYS A 112 -18.34 -6.70 0.80
C LYS A 112 -16.90 -7.19 0.79
N LEU A 113 -15.94 -6.26 0.71
CA LEU A 113 -14.52 -6.58 0.72
C LEU A 113 -14.10 -7.12 2.09
N GLN A 114 -14.54 -6.47 3.16
CA GLN A 114 -14.41 -6.95 4.54
C GLN A 114 -14.96 -8.38 4.70
N SER A 115 -16.18 -8.63 4.22
CA SER A 115 -16.79 -9.97 4.30
C SER A 115 -16.00 -11.01 3.50
N ALA A 116 -15.33 -10.62 2.41
CA ALA A 116 -14.50 -11.52 1.64
C ALA A 116 -13.19 -11.86 2.39
N LEU A 117 -12.61 -10.89 3.10
CA LEU A 117 -11.35 -10.97 3.83
C LEU A 117 -11.47 -11.63 5.21
N PHE A 118 -12.69 -11.74 5.74
CA PHE A 118 -12.97 -12.37 7.04
C PHE A 118 -14.16 -13.34 6.95
N GLN A 119 -13.86 -14.62 6.75
CA GLN A 119 -14.79 -15.74 6.72
C GLN A 119 -14.24 -16.91 7.55
N PRO A 120 -14.36 -16.87 8.89
CA PRO A 120 -13.83 -17.93 9.76
C PRO A 120 -14.41 -19.32 9.43
N ALA A 121 -15.68 -19.39 9.01
CA ALA A 121 -16.31 -20.63 8.57
C ALA A 121 -15.64 -21.27 7.34
N HIS A 122 -14.93 -20.46 6.53
CA HIS A 122 -14.19 -20.88 5.35
C HIS A 122 -12.66 -20.81 5.56
N GLN A 123 -12.20 -20.67 6.81
CA GLN A 123 -10.78 -20.54 7.17
C GLN A 123 -10.07 -19.35 6.49
N ILE A 124 -10.80 -18.27 6.22
CA ILE A 124 -10.25 -17.02 5.68
C ILE A 124 -10.25 -15.96 6.79
N GLU A 125 -9.07 -15.58 7.28
CA GLU A 125 -8.90 -14.57 8.34
C GLU A 125 -7.72 -13.65 8.01
N VAL A 126 -7.80 -12.98 6.86
CA VAL A 126 -6.74 -12.06 6.40
C VAL A 126 -6.68 -10.82 7.30
N ILE A 127 -7.84 -10.37 7.75
CA ILE A 127 -8.00 -9.35 8.78
C ILE A 127 -8.44 -10.01 10.10
N SER A 128 -8.12 -9.41 11.23
CA SER A 128 -8.55 -9.90 12.54
C SER A 128 -10.03 -9.63 12.81
N SER A 129 -10.61 -10.35 13.77
CA SER A 129 -11.98 -10.10 14.26
C SER A 129 -12.20 -8.66 14.74
N THR A 130 -11.18 -8.04 15.34
CA THR A 130 -11.23 -6.63 15.78
C THR A 130 -11.27 -5.68 14.58
N GLU A 131 -10.40 -5.88 13.60
CA GLU A 131 -10.39 -5.08 12.36
C GLU A 131 -11.70 -5.23 11.60
N ASN A 132 -12.26 -6.44 11.55
CA ASN A 132 -13.57 -6.69 10.97
C ASN A 132 -14.66 -5.81 11.62
N LYS A 133 -14.69 -5.70 12.95
CA LYS A 133 -15.65 -4.82 13.65
C LYS A 133 -15.40 -3.33 13.37
N GLN A 134 -14.13 -2.93 13.31
CA GLN A 134 -13.75 -1.55 12.98
C GLN A 134 -14.17 -1.17 11.56
N LEU A 135 -13.97 -2.05 10.58
CA LEU A 135 -14.38 -1.87 9.20
C LEU A 135 -15.89 -1.73 9.05
N THR A 136 -16.68 -2.48 9.83
CA THR A 136 -18.13 -2.28 9.89
C THR A 136 -18.49 -0.86 10.33
N ALA A 137 -17.84 -0.35 11.40
CA ALA A 137 -18.09 0.99 11.91
C ALA A 137 -17.66 2.07 10.90
N TRP A 138 -16.50 1.93 10.27
CA TRP A 138 -16.02 2.85 9.24
C TRP A 138 -16.92 2.84 8.00
N GLY A 139 -17.45 1.67 7.62
CA GLY A 139 -18.43 1.51 6.56
C GLY A 139 -19.70 2.30 6.83
N ASP A 140 -20.22 2.27 8.06
CA ASP A 140 -21.40 3.07 8.45
C ASP A 140 -21.13 4.58 8.37
N THR A 141 -20.01 5.05 8.92
CA THR A 141 -19.61 6.46 8.88
C THR A 141 -19.46 6.95 7.43
N ARG A 142 -18.81 6.17 6.57
CA ARG A 142 -18.67 6.45 5.14
C ARG A 142 -20.04 6.49 4.45
N ASN A 143 -20.93 5.54 4.74
CA ASN A 143 -22.27 5.51 4.14
C ASN A 143 -23.12 6.71 4.53
N LYS A 144 -23.01 7.21 5.77
CA LYS A 144 -23.66 8.47 6.18
C LYS A 144 -23.18 9.64 5.33
N ALA A 145 -21.88 9.72 5.04
CA ALA A 145 -21.32 10.76 4.16
C ALA A 145 -21.84 10.63 2.72
N ASP A 146 -21.77 9.45 2.12
CA ASP A 146 -22.25 9.21 0.75
C ASP A 146 -23.74 9.53 0.53
N HIS A 147 -24.56 9.31 1.57
CA HIS A 147 -26.00 9.53 1.51
C HIS A 147 -26.45 10.89 2.04
N GLY A 148 -25.51 11.83 2.28
CA GLY A 148 -25.86 13.19 2.70
C GLY A 148 -26.36 13.31 4.14
N ARG A 149 -26.22 12.27 4.97
CA ARG A 149 -26.67 12.24 6.37
C ARG A 149 -25.62 12.86 7.30
N PHE A 150 -25.18 14.07 6.98
CA PHE A 150 -24.02 14.68 7.64
C PHE A 150 -24.27 15.00 9.11
N SER A 151 -25.51 15.29 9.50
CA SER A 151 -25.92 15.52 10.89
C SER A 151 -25.81 14.28 11.78
N GLU A 152 -25.68 13.09 11.20
CA GLU A 152 -25.50 11.83 11.93
C GLU A 152 -24.01 11.46 12.11
N ILE A 153 -23.10 12.29 11.62
CA ILE A 153 -21.65 12.07 11.69
C ILE A 153 -21.07 12.91 12.83
N THR A 154 -20.39 12.26 13.77
CA THR A 154 -19.75 12.96 14.90
C THR A 154 -18.26 13.16 14.68
N GLN A 155 -17.69 14.18 15.35
CA GLN A 155 -16.26 14.47 15.35
C GLN A 155 -15.43 13.27 15.81
N SER A 156 -15.85 12.61 16.89
CA SER A 156 -15.12 11.48 17.49
C SER A 156 -15.10 10.26 16.58
N GLU A 157 -16.21 9.97 15.89
CA GLU A 157 -16.30 8.88 14.93
C GLU A 157 -15.33 9.10 13.76
N VAL A 158 -15.32 10.31 13.18
CA VAL A 158 -14.46 10.63 12.04
C VAL A 158 -12.99 10.65 12.43
N LEU A 159 -12.63 11.28 13.56
CA LEU A 159 -11.26 11.31 14.05
C LEU A 159 -10.73 9.89 14.29
N SER A 160 -11.53 9.04 14.94
CA SER A 160 -11.18 7.64 15.19
C SER A 160 -11.08 6.83 13.90
N MET A 161 -11.93 7.12 12.91
CA MET A 161 -11.87 6.52 11.57
C MET A 161 -10.58 6.92 10.83
N VAL A 162 -10.23 8.21 10.77
CA VAL A 162 -9.02 8.67 10.06
C VAL A 162 -7.75 8.06 10.65
N ILE A 163 -7.63 8.05 11.98
CA ILE A 163 -6.49 7.44 12.68
C ILE A 163 -6.48 5.92 12.46
N GLY A 164 -7.63 5.28 12.62
CA GLY A 164 -7.78 3.83 12.47
C GLY A 164 -7.47 3.34 11.07
N VAL A 165 -7.99 4.02 10.04
CA VAL A 165 -7.72 3.71 8.63
C VAL A 165 -6.23 3.87 8.33
N ARG A 166 -5.60 4.95 8.78
CA ARG A 166 -4.15 5.13 8.58
C ARG A 166 -3.35 3.99 9.20
N GLY A 167 -3.67 3.61 10.45
CA GLY A 167 -3.02 2.48 11.11
C GLY A 167 -3.27 1.14 10.39
N PHE A 168 -4.48 0.94 9.85
CA PHE A 168 -4.83 -0.25 9.07
C PHE A 168 -4.01 -0.31 7.77
N VAL A 169 -3.95 0.78 7.02
CA VAL A 169 -3.17 0.88 5.77
C VAL A 169 -1.69 0.65 6.04
N ASP A 170 -1.11 1.35 7.01
CA ASP A 170 0.32 1.19 7.32
C ASP A 170 0.65 -0.25 7.78
N LYS A 171 -0.29 -0.94 8.45
CA LYS A 171 -0.14 -2.33 8.88
C LYS A 171 -0.19 -3.34 7.72
N HIS A 172 -1.14 -3.20 6.80
CA HIS A 172 -1.42 -4.19 5.76
C HIS A 172 -0.75 -3.88 4.41
N LEU A 173 -0.41 -2.62 4.16
CA LEU A 173 0.20 -2.12 2.92
C LEU A 173 1.46 -1.31 3.25
N PRO A 174 2.49 -1.94 3.87
CA PRO A 174 3.69 -1.23 4.28
C PRO A 174 4.33 -0.53 3.08
N ARG A 175 4.59 0.76 3.24
CA ARG A 175 5.36 1.54 2.26
C ARG A 175 6.77 0.99 2.23
N PHE A 176 7.26 0.65 1.04
CA PHE A 176 8.68 0.34 0.83
C PHE A 176 9.47 1.63 1.03
N VAL A 177 9.90 1.89 2.27
CA VAL A 177 10.81 2.99 2.58
C VAL A 177 12.20 2.59 2.05
N GLU A 178 12.73 3.39 1.12
CA GLU A 178 14.07 3.27 0.56
C GLU A 178 15.12 2.95 1.63
N HIS A 179 15.56 1.70 1.70
CA HIS A 179 16.74 1.29 2.48
C HIS A 179 18.05 1.55 1.70
N LEU A 180 18.15 2.70 1.01
CA LEU A 180 19.34 3.06 0.21
C LEU A 180 20.22 4.15 0.85
N THR A 181 20.24 4.27 2.17
CA THR A 181 21.09 5.27 2.87
C THR A 181 22.12 4.70 3.85
N SER A 182 22.49 3.41 3.79
CA SER A 182 23.56 2.88 4.69
C SER A 182 24.69 2.06 4.06
N ALA A 183 24.66 1.73 2.77
CA ALA A 183 25.60 0.75 2.19
C ALA A 183 26.72 1.31 1.28
N THR A 184 27.07 2.60 1.35
CA THR A 184 28.19 3.18 0.56
C THR A 184 29.36 3.74 1.37
N SER A 185 29.38 3.56 2.69
CA SER A 185 30.52 3.97 3.53
C SER A 185 31.28 2.78 4.13
N SER A 186 31.73 1.82 3.30
CA SER A 186 32.87 0.96 3.64
C SER A 186 33.37 0.15 2.43
N ARG A 187 33.94 0.84 1.43
CA ARG A 187 34.98 0.22 0.59
C ARG A 187 36.31 0.90 0.92
N ARG A 188 36.95 0.44 1.99
CA ARG A 188 38.40 0.62 2.12
C ARG A 188 39.05 -0.09 0.95
N LEU A 189 39.80 0.68 0.18
CA LEU A 189 40.70 0.22 -0.86
C LEU A 189 41.63 -0.86 -0.28
N HIS A 190 41.54 -2.09 -0.78
CA HIS A 190 42.63 -3.06 -0.63
C HIS A 190 43.74 -2.70 -1.63
N PRO A 191 45.02 -2.63 -1.19
CA PRO A 191 46.13 -2.42 -2.11
C PRO A 191 46.36 -3.68 -2.96
N ARG A 192 46.67 -3.47 -4.25
CA ARG A 192 46.99 -4.52 -5.21
C ARG A 192 48.27 -5.27 -4.81
N PRO A 193 48.39 -6.58 -5.10
CA PRO A 193 49.64 -7.31 -4.90
C PRO A 193 50.68 -6.90 -5.96
N ASN A 194 51.89 -6.63 -5.48
CA ASN A 194 53.05 -6.22 -6.26
C ASN A 194 53.72 -7.45 -6.88
N TYR A 195 53.58 -7.67 -8.19
CA TYR A 195 54.36 -8.68 -8.91
C TYR A 195 55.75 -8.11 -9.24
N GLY A 196 56.70 -8.31 -8.33
CA GLY A 196 58.11 -8.02 -8.51
C GLY A 196 58.78 -9.03 -9.45
N ARG A 197 59.47 -8.48 -10.46
CA ARG A 197 60.23 -9.15 -11.53
C ARG A 197 61.31 -10.12 -11.01
N ARG A 198 61.44 -11.27 -11.68
CA ARG A 198 62.73 -11.95 -11.85
C ARG A 198 63.61 -11.13 -12.79
N VAL A 199 64.84 -10.82 -12.38
CA VAL A 199 65.97 -10.64 -13.30
C VAL A 199 67.22 -11.18 -12.60
N THR A 200 67.84 -12.17 -13.26
CA THR A 200 69.20 -12.74 -13.13
C THR A 200 69.68 -13.19 -11.76
#